data_AF-A0A810L026-F1
#
_entry.id   AF-A0A810L026-F1
#
_cell.length_a   1.000
_cell.length_b   1.000
_cell.length_c   1.000
_cell.angle_alpha   90.00
_cell.angle_beta   90.00
_cell.angle_gamma   90.00
#
_symmetry.space_group_name_H-M   'P 1'
#
loop_
_entity.id
_entity.type
_entity.pdbx_description
1 polymer ?
#
loop_
_entity_poly.entity_id
_entity_poly.type
_entity_poly.pdbx_seq_one_letter_code
_entity_poly.pdbx_strand_id
1 'polypeptide(L)'
;MSAPARLDAALRFPASRTIAAGLRPETGDSPRAGAGNSLRLWREAVDIRQEWLGHALCTDPADRLTAERALARIYARIGRPVPRFRWVDSPHAALPYLDGLPTIDDLYQVIRRPGSVSPPLASDLAMAASGLRGALSASVDRGDPELAPARPPKSKNPWPMLPPRDALAAGTPLNVVLHRSVHGALQRSIATGFRQPIHAALAPGRRLPVCWYGQHDVPWIGYYDMLRRVGLARYQPGPLDQFADWVDLARSCGWWWPGERVCVLTERPETLRTEPIPGAWHDEVRLRPGGVAYRDGWHPLLH
;
A
#
# COMPACT_ATOMS: atom_id res chain seq x y z
N MET A 1 4.53 18.46 -0.98
CA MET A 1 3.65 17.26 -1.06
C MET A 1 4.17 16.36 -2.18
N SER A 2 4.75 15.22 -1.83
CA SER A 2 5.42 14.31 -2.77
C SER A 2 4.41 13.57 -3.67
N ALA A 3 4.74 13.37 -4.95
CA ALA A 3 3.90 12.72 -5.96
C ALA A 3 3.31 11.33 -5.58
N PRO A 4 3.96 10.47 -4.78
CA PRO A 4 3.33 9.19 -4.38
C PRO A 4 2.21 9.34 -3.36
N ALA A 5 2.22 10.38 -2.52
CA ALA A 5 1.06 10.72 -1.67
C ALA A 5 -0.13 11.22 -2.51
N ARG A 6 0.14 11.72 -3.74
CA ARG A 6 -0.89 12.08 -4.70
C ARG A 6 -1.44 10.88 -5.45
N LEU A 7 -0.74 9.76 -5.66
CA LEU A 7 -1.36 8.58 -6.29
C LEU A 7 -2.37 7.89 -5.36
N ASP A 8 -2.03 7.76 -4.07
CA ASP A 8 -2.96 7.27 -3.03
C ASP A 8 -4.12 8.26 -2.76
N ALA A 9 -3.89 9.56 -2.94
CA ALA A 9 -4.95 10.58 -2.83
C ALA A 9 -5.74 10.82 -4.14
N ALA A 10 -5.15 10.55 -5.32
CA ALA A 10 -5.76 10.69 -6.65
C ALA A 10 -6.88 9.68 -6.88
N LEU A 11 -6.71 8.50 -6.29
CA LEU A 11 -7.66 7.39 -6.37
C LEU A 11 -8.73 7.46 -5.28
N ARG A 12 -8.71 8.51 -4.45
CA ARG A 12 -9.84 8.92 -3.62
C ARG A 12 -10.76 9.83 -4.44
N PHE A 13 -11.58 9.21 -5.29
CA PHE A 13 -12.81 9.82 -5.79
C PHE A 13 -13.83 9.98 -4.67
N PRO A 14 -14.78 10.93 -4.75
CA PRO A 14 -15.56 11.36 -3.60
C PRO A 14 -16.34 10.20 -3.01
N ALA A 15 -16.31 10.11 -1.67
CA ALA A 15 -17.11 9.18 -0.90
C ALA A 15 -18.57 9.24 -1.37
N SER A 16 -19.10 8.12 -1.86
CA SER A 16 -20.54 7.94 -2.00
C SER A 16 -21.18 8.26 -0.65
N ARG A 17 -22.15 9.19 -0.66
CA ARG A 17 -22.95 9.55 0.51
C ARG A 17 -23.52 8.27 1.12
N THR A 18 -22.92 7.80 2.21
CA THR A 18 -23.47 6.75 3.03
C THR A 18 -24.23 7.41 4.17
N ILE A 19 -25.50 7.04 4.28
CA ILE A 19 -26.46 7.50 5.26
C ILE A 19 -25.93 7.18 6.66
N ALA A 20 -25.98 8.17 7.55
CA ALA A 20 -25.60 8.03 8.95
C ALA A 20 -26.45 6.96 9.64
N ALA A 21 -25.86 5.80 9.92
CA ALA A 21 -26.41 4.85 10.89
C ALA A 21 -25.87 5.23 12.27
N GLY A 22 -26.78 5.61 13.17
CA GLY A 22 -26.45 6.07 14.51
C GLY A 22 -25.72 5.02 15.33
N LEU A 23 -24.59 5.41 15.94
CA LEU A 23 -23.97 4.65 17.03
C LEU A 23 -24.95 4.61 18.21
N ARG A 24 -25.34 3.40 18.63
CA ARG A 24 -25.92 3.18 19.97
C ARG A 24 -24.77 3.10 21.00
N PRO A 25 -24.95 3.63 22.22
CA PRO A 25 -23.99 3.47 23.30
C PRO A 25 -24.04 2.03 23.84
N GLU A 26 -22.86 1.49 24.17
CA GLU A 26 -22.65 0.11 24.63
C GLU A 26 -23.24 -0.16 26.02
N THR A 27 -23.77 -1.37 26.20
CA THR A 27 -23.95 -2.02 27.51
C THR A 27 -22.84 -3.05 27.73
N GLY A 28 -21.98 -2.77 28.71
CA GLY A 28 -21.36 -3.74 29.61
C GLY A 28 -20.20 -4.59 29.09
N ASP A 29 -18.98 -4.02 29.08
CA ASP A 29 -17.76 -4.82 29.21
C ASP A 29 -16.78 -4.14 30.19
N SER A 30 -16.07 -4.93 30.99
CA SER A 30 -15.30 -4.42 32.14
C SER A 30 -14.05 -3.65 31.66
N PRO A 31 -13.79 -2.39 32.11
CA PRO A 31 -12.74 -1.53 31.53
C PRO A 31 -11.33 -2.12 31.53
N ARG A 32 -11.03 -2.98 32.51
CA ARG A 32 -9.71 -3.65 32.64
C ARG A 32 -9.53 -4.81 31.66
N ALA A 33 -10.60 -5.53 31.30
CA ALA A 33 -10.54 -6.63 30.33
C ALA A 33 -10.31 -6.11 28.89
N GLY A 34 -10.97 -5.00 28.54
CA GLY A 34 -10.83 -4.35 27.23
C GLY A 34 -9.43 -3.75 26.98
N ALA A 35 -8.79 -3.19 28.03
CA ALA A 35 -7.43 -2.66 27.94
C ALA A 35 -6.37 -3.76 27.73
N GLY A 36 -6.50 -4.89 28.46
CA GLY A 36 -5.63 -6.05 28.28
C GLY A 36 -5.74 -6.67 26.89
N ASN A 37 -6.96 -6.77 26.35
CA ASN A 37 -7.20 -7.25 24.99
C ASN A 37 -6.61 -6.32 23.93
N SER A 38 -6.79 -5.00 24.09
CA SER A 38 -6.25 -3.99 23.16
C SER A 38 -4.73 -4.04 23.06
N LEU A 39 -4.05 -4.20 24.20
CA LEU A 39 -2.59 -4.31 24.23
C LEU A 39 -2.10 -5.61 23.58
N ARG A 40 -2.82 -6.72 23.77
CA ARG A 40 -2.53 -8.00 23.12
C ARG A 40 -2.64 -7.87 21.60
N LEU A 41 -3.77 -7.37 21.10
CA LEU A 41 -4.00 -7.19 19.66
C LEU A 41 -2.95 -6.26 19.02
N TRP A 42 -2.54 -5.22 19.75
CA TRP A 42 -1.44 -4.35 19.29
C TRP A 42 -0.10 -5.09 19.17
N ARG A 43 0.25 -5.98 20.12
CA ARG A 43 1.47 -6.77 20.04
C ARG A 43 1.45 -7.73 18.83
N GLU A 44 0.34 -8.43 18.64
CA GLU A 44 0.15 -9.31 17.47
C GLU A 44 0.28 -8.52 16.14
N ALA A 45 -0.27 -7.30 16.10
CA ALA A 45 -0.13 -6.41 14.95
C ALA A 45 1.33 -5.94 14.71
N VAL A 46 2.14 -5.81 15.76
CA VAL A 46 3.58 -5.51 15.62
C VAL A 46 4.29 -6.68 14.94
N ASP A 47 4.02 -7.92 15.34
CA ASP A 47 4.64 -9.10 14.72
C ASP A 47 4.29 -9.20 13.23
N ILE A 48 3.02 -8.98 12.89
CA ILE A 48 2.55 -8.98 11.49
C ILE A 48 3.19 -7.84 10.69
N ARG A 49 3.35 -6.65 11.28
CA ARG A 49 4.08 -5.55 10.62
C ARG A 49 5.52 -5.94 10.32
N GLN A 50 6.21 -6.59 11.26
CA GLN A 50 7.61 -7.01 11.06
C GLN A 50 7.73 -8.05 9.95
N GLU A 51 6.79 -9.00 9.86
CA GLU A 51 6.68 -9.93 8.72
C GLU A 51 6.57 -9.17 7.38
N TRP A 52 5.62 -8.23 7.29
CA TRP A 52 5.40 -7.46 6.06
C TRP A 52 6.55 -6.51 5.72
N LEU A 53 7.22 -5.96 6.72
CA LEU A 53 8.46 -5.20 6.51
C LEU A 53 9.55 -6.12 5.95
N GLY A 54 9.68 -7.36 6.46
CA GLY A 54 10.59 -8.37 5.92
C GLY A 54 10.33 -8.66 4.44
N HIS A 55 9.07 -8.83 4.03
CA HIS A 55 8.73 -9.00 2.61
C HIS A 55 9.10 -7.79 1.76
N ALA A 56 8.86 -6.57 2.26
CA ALA A 56 9.19 -5.36 1.53
C ALA A 56 10.70 -5.13 1.40
N LEU A 57 11.49 -5.68 2.32
CA LEU A 57 12.95 -5.58 2.31
C LEU A 57 13.64 -6.82 1.71
N CYS A 58 12.88 -7.80 1.25
CA CYS A 58 13.40 -9.04 0.68
C CYS A 58 14.23 -8.77 -0.59
N THR A 59 15.39 -9.42 -0.66
CA THR A 59 16.35 -9.33 -1.78
C THR A 59 16.51 -10.65 -2.54
N ASP A 60 15.76 -11.69 -2.14
CA ASP A 60 15.74 -12.95 -2.88
C ASP A 60 15.27 -12.70 -4.33
N PRO A 61 15.63 -13.56 -5.29
CA PRO A 61 15.11 -13.46 -6.66
C PRO A 61 13.57 -13.40 -6.67
N ALA A 62 13.02 -12.70 -7.67
CA ALA A 62 11.58 -12.66 -7.84
C ALA A 62 11.01 -14.06 -8.14
N ASP A 63 9.89 -14.40 -7.51
CA ASP A 63 9.09 -15.55 -7.92
C ASP A 63 8.25 -15.16 -9.14
N ARG A 64 8.84 -15.34 -10.31
CA ARG A 64 8.22 -14.92 -11.57
C ARG A 64 6.91 -15.64 -11.84
N LEU A 65 6.82 -16.94 -11.51
CA LEU A 65 5.63 -17.74 -11.78
C LEU A 65 4.43 -17.23 -10.96
N THR A 66 4.65 -16.96 -9.68
CA THR A 66 3.59 -16.43 -8.81
C THR A 66 3.18 -15.03 -9.24
N ALA A 67 4.14 -14.16 -9.58
CA ALA A 67 3.85 -12.80 -10.04
C ALA A 67 3.01 -12.78 -11.34
N GLU A 68 3.40 -13.58 -12.33
CA GLU A 68 2.69 -13.65 -13.62
C GLU A 68 1.28 -14.22 -13.46
N ARG A 69 1.09 -15.24 -12.61
CA ARG A 69 -0.24 -15.78 -12.29
C ARG A 69 -1.14 -14.75 -11.63
N ALA A 70 -0.62 -14.03 -10.64
CA ALA A 70 -1.37 -12.97 -9.96
C ALA A 70 -1.75 -11.84 -10.93
N LEU A 71 -0.82 -11.38 -11.78
CA LEU A 71 -1.14 -10.37 -12.80
C LEU A 71 -2.14 -10.86 -13.84
N ALA A 72 -2.01 -12.10 -14.33
CA ALA A 72 -2.97 -12.65 -15.27
C ALA A 72 -4.41 -12.63 -14.70
N ARG A 73 -4.55 -12.97 -13.41
CA ARG A 73 -5.83 -12.89 -12.69
C ARG A 73 -6.31 -11.44 -12.53
N ILE A 74 -5.43 -10.51 -12.17
CA ILE A 74 -5.77 -9.09 -12.06
C ILE A 74 -6.25 -8.51 -13.41
N TYR A 75 -5.54 -8.79 -14.51
CA TYR A 75 -5.95 -8.38 -15.86
C TYR A 75 -7.30 -8.99 -16.26
N ALA A 76 -7.50 -10.28 -16.00
CA ALA A 76 -8.76 -10.95 -16.30
C ALA A 76 -9.95 -10.33 -15.53
N ARG A 77 -9.77 -9.97 -14.25
CA ARG A 77 -10.82 -9.35 -13.42
C ARG A 77 -11.27 -7.99 -13.94
N ILE A 78 -10.40 -7.25 -14.61
CA ILE A 78 -10.74 -5.97 -15.24
C ILE A 78 -11.15 -6.12 -16.71
N GLY A 79 -11.38 -7.35 -17.18
CA GLY A 79 -11.81 -7.62 -18.55
C GLY A 79 -10.74 -7.39 -19.61
N ARG A 80 -9.46 -7.39 -19.22
CA ARG A 80 -8.32 -7.16 -20.13
C ARG A 80 -7.63 -8.48 -20.48
N PRO A 81 -7.14 -8.65 -21.71
CA PRO A 81 -6.39 -9.83 -22.10
C PRO A 81 -5.09 -9.92 -21.29
N VAL A 82 -4.63 -11.14 -21.03
CA VAL A 82 -3.34 -11.37 -20.35
C VAL A 82 -2.21 -10.83 -21.25
N PRO A 83 -1.36 -9.91 -20.75
CA PRO A 83 -0.28 -9.34 -21.53
C PRO A 83 0.89 -10.32 -21.63
N ARG A 84 1.84 -10.01 -22.51
CA ARG A 84 3.17 -10.62 -22.42
C ARG A 84 3.91 -10.02 -21.23
N PHE A 85 4.49 -10.86 -20.39
CA PHE A 85 5.31 -10.40 -19.27
C PHE A 85 6.76 -10.17 -19.72
N ARG A 86 7.31 -9.00 -19.38
CA ARG A 86 8.70 -8.62 -19.63
C ARG A 86 9.38 -8.37 -18.30
N TRP A 87 10.33 -9.23 -17.96
CA TRP A 87 11.18 -9.05 -16.78
C TRP A 87 12.42 -8.22 -17.12
N VAL A 88 12.77 -7.33 -16.19
CA VAL A 88 14.01 -6.54 -16.20
C VAL A 88 14.65 -6.58 -14.82
N ASP A 89 15.97 -6.39 -14.75
CA ASP A 89 16.72 -6.54 -13.51
C ASP A 89 16.57 -5.36 -12.54
N SER A 90 16.14 -4.20 -13.04
CA SER A 90 15.92 -3.00 -12.23
C SER A 90 14.81 -2.09 -12.77
N PRO A 91 14.27 -1.20 -11.92
CA PRO A 91 13.39 -0.13 -12.39
C PRO A 91 14.03 0.79 -13.44
N HIS A 92 15.36 0.96 -13.44
CA HIS A 92 16.06 1.75 -14.46
C HIS A 92 16.09 1.02 -15.81
N ALA A 93 16.34 -0.29 -15.79
CA ALA A 93 16.27 -1.13 -16.98
C ALA A 93 14.85 -1.22 -17.57
N ALA A 94 13.81 -0.85 -16.81
CA ALA A 94 12.45 -0.77 -17.32
C ALA A 94 12.26 0.40 -18.30
N LEU A 95 12.99 1.52 -18.13
CA LEU A 95 12.75 2.79 -18.81
C LEU A 95 12.56 2.69 -20.34
N PRO A 96 13.38 1.93 -21.09
CA PRO A 96 13.22 1.81 -22.55
C PRO A 96 11.91 1.14 -22.99
N TYR A 97 11.20 0.48 -22.07
CA TYR A 97 9.96 -0.26 -22.35
C TYR A 97 8.70 0.49 -21.90
N LEU A 98 8.85 1.68 -21.31
CA LEU A 98 7.72 2.42 -20.74
C LEU A 98 7.12 3.46 -21.70
N ASP A 99 7.69 3.60 -22.90
CA ASP A 99 7.23 4.55 -23.90
C ASP A 99 5.76 4.33 -24.27
N GLY A 100 4.97 5.41 -24.24
CA GLY A 100 3.54 5.39 -24.54
C GLY A 100 2.63 4.92 -23.40
N LEU A 101 3.18 4.51 -22.24
CA LEU A 101 2.36 4.26 -21.06
C LEU A 101 1.91 5.58 -20.40
N PRO A 102 0.68 5.65 -19.86
CA PRO A 102 0.14 6.89 -19.32
C PRO A 102 0.85 7.31 -18.04
N THR A 103 1.13 8.60 -17.92
CA THR A 103 1.52 9.24 -16.67
C THR A 103 0.30 9.57 -15.82
N ILE A 104 0.51 9.89 -14.54
CA ILE A 104 -0.60 10.30 -13.66
C ILE A 104 -1.32 11.54 -14.17
N ASP A 105 -0.60 12.45 -14.83
CA ASP A 105 -1.21 13.65 -15.41
C ASP A 105 -2.12 13.32 -16.59
N ASP A 106 -1.76 12.32 -17.40
CA ASP A 106 -2.62 11.83 -18.48
C ASP A 106 -3.92 11.26 -17.91
N LEU A 107 -3.84 10.48 -16.82
CA LEU A 107 -5.03 9.95 -16.15
C LEU A 107 -5.93 11.09 -15.64
N TYR A 108 -5.35 12.12 -15.02
CA TYR A 108 -6.11 13.30 -14.57
C TYR A 108 -6.76 14.08 -15.71
N GLN A 109 -6.13 14.16 -16.87
CA GLN A 109 -6.73 14.83 -18.03
C GLN A 109 -7.97 14.08 -18.53
N VAL A 110 -7.92 12.74 -18.59
CA VAL A 110 -9.08 11.91 -18.96
C VAL A 110 -10.25 12.15 -18.00
N ILE A 111 -9.99 12.22 -16.70
CA ILE A 111 -11.02 12.47 -15.68
C ILE A 111 -11.67 13.84 -15.85
N ARG A 112 -10.88 14.87 -16.21
CA ARG A 112 -11.38 16.24 -16.42
C ARG A 112 -12.17 16.40 -17.72
N ARG A 113 -11.95 15.52 -18.70
CA ARG A 113 -12.59 15.57 -20.03
C ARG A 113 -13.09 14.18 -20.44
N PRO A 114 -14.14 13.66 -19.79
CA PRO A 114 -14.69 12.36 -20.12
C PRO A 114 -15.33 12.40 -21.52
N GLY A 115 -14.98 11.46 -22.39
CA GLY A 115 -15.70 11.22 -23.66
C GLY A 115 -14.88 11.19 -24.96
N SER A 116 -13.57 11.44 -24.94
CA SER A 116 -12.76 11.43 -26.19
C SER A 116 -11.91 10.19 -26.41
N VAL A 117 -11.66 9.36 -25.38
CA VAL A 117 -10.78 8.18 -25.46
C VAL A 117 -11.28 7.10 -24.47
N SER A 118 -11.09 5.82 -24.82
CA SER A 118 -11.25 4.71 -23.87
C SER A 118 -10.34 4.92 -22.64
N PRO A 119 -10.80 4.63 -21.40
CA PRO A 119 -9.96 4.77 -20.22
C PRO A 119 -8.66 3.97 -20.37
N PRO A 120 -7.49 4.56 -20.07
CA PRO A 120 -6.25 3.81 -20.10
C PRO A 120 -6.31 2.63 -19.12
N LEU A 121 -5.68 1.50 -19.46
CA LEU A 121 -5.54 0.32 -18.58
C LEU A 121 -5.16 0.67 -17.13
N ALA A 122 -4.25 1.62 -16.95
CA ALA A 122 -3.84 2.08 -15.63
C ALA A 122 -5.01 2.66 -14.80
N SER A 123 -5.97 3.35 -15.44
CA SER A 123 -7.18 3.83 -14.76
C SER A 123 -8.07 2.68 -14.31
N ASP A 124 -8.28 1.66 -15.14
CA ASP A 124 -9.12 0.50 -14.79
C ASP A 124 -8.51 -0.30 -13.63
N LEU A 125 -7.19 -0.53 -13.68
CA LEU A 125 -6.46 -1.16 -12.58
C LEU A 125 -6.58 -0.37 -11.29
N ALA A 126 -6.44 0.95 -11.38
CA ALA A 126 -6.53 1.83 -10.22
C ALA A 126 -7.95 1.89 -9.64
N MET A 127 -8.98 1.85 -10.50
CA MET A 127 -10.38 1.71 -10.09
C MET A 127 -10.64 0.35 -9.43
N ALA A 128 -10.14 -0.74 -10.00
CA ALA A 128 -10.29 -2.08 -9.43
C ALA A 128 -9.60 -2.21 -8.07
N ALA A 129 -8.39 -1.67 -7.93
CA ALA A 129 -7.67 -1.62 -6.65
C ALA A 129 -8.40 -0.74 -5.62
N SER A 130 -8.97 0.40 -6.05
CA SER A 130 -9.77 1.27 -5.17
C SER A 130 -11.06 0.57 -4.72
N GLY A 131 -11.77 -0.09 -5.63
CA GLY A 131 -12.97 -0.88 -5.33
C GLY A 131 -12.68 -2.04 -4.37
N LEU A 132 -11.57 -2.75 -4.57
CA LEU A 132 -11.10 -3.77 -3.64
C LEU A 132 -10.89 -3.19 -2.24
N ARG A 133 -10.11 -2.11 -2.12
CA ARG A 133 -9.88 -1.45 -0.81
C ARG A 133 -11.19 -1.02 -0.16
N GLY A 134 -12.14 -0.49 -0.94
CA GLY A 134 -13.49 -0.17 -0.45
C GLY A 134 -14.23 -1.39 0.11
N ALA A 135 -14.20 -2.52 -0.60
CA ALA A 135 -14.86 -3.76 -0.17
C ALA A 135 -14.20 -4.37 1.09
N LEU A 136 -12.87 -4.33 1.17
CA LEU A 136 -12.13 -4.75 2.37
C LEU A 136 -12.48 -3.85 3.57
N SER A 137 -12.44 -2.54 3.37
CA SER A 137 -12.77 -1.51 4.38
C SER A 137 -14.20 -1.66 4.91
N ALA A 138 -15.17 -1.94 4.04
CA ALA A 138 -16.57 -2.16 4.43
C ALA A 138 -16.76 -3.39 5.35
N SER A 139 -15.77 -4.29 5.39
CA SER A 139 -15.78 -5.50 6.22
C SER A 139 -15.00 -5.35 7.53
N VAL A 140 -14.51 -4.14 7.85
CA VAL A 140 -13.70 -3.84 9.04
C VAL A 140 -14.60 -3.50 10.23
N ASP A 141 -14.37 -4.19 11.35
CA ASP A 141 -15.06 -3.94 12.60
C ASP A 141 -14.69 -2.56 13.16
N ARG A 142 -15.67 -1.83 13.70
CA ARG A 142 -15.48 -0.51 14.34
C ARG A 142 -14.99 0.60 13.41
N GLY A 143 -15.11 0.41 12.10
CA GLY A 143 -14.80 1.40 11.07
C GLY A 143 -13.31 1.53 10.78
N ASP A 144 -12.98 1.82 9.53
CA ASP A 144 -11.62 1.81 9.02
C ASP A 144 -11.01 3.22 8.91
N PRO A 145 -9.99 3.56 9.73
CA PRO A 145 -9.31 4.85 9.67
C PRO A 145 -8.57 5.11 8.35
N GLU A 146 -8.27 4.07 7.55
CA GLU A 146 -7.58 4.23 6.27
C GLU A 146 -8.45 4.99 5.27
N LEU A 147 -9.71 4.58 5.07
CA LEU A 147 -10.61 5.31 4.17
C LEU A 147 -11.31 6.50 4.84
N ALA A 148 -11.63 6.41 6.13
CA ALA A 148 -12.33 7.46 6.88
C ALA A 148 -11.58 7.80 8.18
N PRO A 149 -10.72 8.85 8.20
CA PRO A 149 -9.92 9.18 9.37
C PRO A 149 -10.77 9.42 10.62
N ALA A 150 -10.56 8.62 11.66
CA ALA A 150 -11.25 8.78 12.93
C ALA A 150 -10.78 10.04 13.66
N ARG A 151 -11.72 10.77 14.27
CA ARG A 151 -11.47 12.00 15.04
C ARG A 151 -12.01 11.90 16.46
N PRO A 152 -11.42 12.62 17.44
CA PRO A 152 -11.98 12.70 18.78
C PRO A 152 -13.38 13.30 18.77
N PRO A 153 -14.30 12.84 19.66
CA PRO A 153 -15.59 13.48 19.84
C PRO A 153 -15.40 14.97 20.18
N LYS A 154 -16.15 15.85 19.51
CA LYS A 154 -16.15 17.32 19.74
C LYS A 154 -14.83 18.04 19.42
N SER A 155 -13.93 17.45 18.63
CA SER A 155 -12.72 18.11 18.14
C SER A 155 -12.58 18.00 16.62
N LYS A 156 -12.07 19.07 15.98
CA LYS A 156 -11.65 19.03 14.57
C LYS A 156 -10.22 18.51 14.40
N ASN A 157 -9.45 18.43 15.48
CA ASN A 157 -8.05 18.01 15.45
C ASN A 157 -7.93 16.47 15.40
N PRO A 158 -6.88 15.92 14.76
CA PRO A 158 -6.57 14.50 14.86
C PRO A 158 -6.31 14.04 16.30
N TRP A 159 -6.45 12.74 16.57
CA TRP A 159 -5.97 12.14 17.82
C TRP A 159 -4.49 12.48 18.04
N PRO A 160 -4.06 12.77 19.28
CA PRO A 160 -2.65 13.09 19.55
C PRO A 160 -1.74 11.94 19.11
N MET A 161 -0.54 12.28 18.67
CA MET A 161 0.51 11.29 18.37
C MET A 161 1.21 10.97 19.69
N LEU A 162 0.99 9.76 20.19
CA LEU A 162 1.59 9.23 21.42
C LEU A 162 2.14 7.82 21.15
N PRO A 163 3.13 7.35 21.94
CA PRO A 163 3.52 5.95 21.94
C PRO A 163 2.30 5.04 22.09
N PRO A 164 2.24 3.86 21.45
CA PRO A 164 1.00 3.08 21.36
C PRO A 164 0.34 2.74 22.70
N ARG A 165 1.15 2.43 23.72
CA ARG A 165 0.66 2.14 25.07
C ARG A 165 0.01 3.37 25.71
N ASP A 166 0.65 4.52 25.58
CA ASP A 166 0.16 5.79 26.12
C ASP A 166 -1.07 6.26 25.36
N ALA A 167 -1.12 6.04 24.04
CA ALA A 167 -2.28 6.34 23.20
C ALA A 167 -3.51 5.54 23.65
N LEU A 168 -3.35 4.22 23.88
CA LEU A 168 -4.42 3.35 24.39
C LEU A 168 -4.85 3.78 25.80
N ALA A 169 -3.90 4.07 26.69
CA ALA A 169 -4.18 4.54 28.05
C ALA A 169 -4.92 5.89 28.07
N ALA A 170 -4.62 6.77 27.12
CA ALA A 170 -5.29 8.06 26.93
C ALA A 170 -6.66 7.94 26.21
N GLY A 171 -7.12 6.71 25.91
CA GLY A 171 -8.43 6.46 25.29
C GLY A 171 -8.46 6.64 23.77
N THR A 172 -7.30 6.64 23.09
CA THR A 172 -7.27 6.59 21.62
C THR A 172 -7.87 5.25 21.15
N PRO A 173 -8.82 5.25 20.21
CA PRO A 173 -9.43 4.01 19.72
C PRO A 173 -8.41 3.01 19.17
N LEU A 174 -8.62 1.72 19.45
CA LEU A 174 -7.71 0.65 19.03
C LEU A 174 -7.47 0.65 17.52
N ASN A 175 -8.50 0.80 16.70
CA ASN A 175 -8.36 0.85 15.23
C ASN A 175 -7.43 1.98 14.77
N VAL A 176 -7.45 3.14 15.43
CA VAL A 176 -6.52 4.25 15.16
C VAL A 176 -5.09 3.89 15.55
N VAL A 177 -4.91 3.26 16.72
CA VAL A 177 -3.59 2.81 17.18
C VAL A 177 -3.01 1.74 16.25
N LEU A 178 -3.81 0.76 15.85
CA LEU A 178 -3.40 -0.30 14.92
C LEU A 178 -3.08 0.24 13.52
N HIS A 179 -3.91 1.13 12.99
CA HIS A 179 -3.68 1.77 11.70
C HIS A 179 -2.33 2.52 11.68
N ARG A 180 -2.07 3.34 12.70
CA ARG A 180 -0.78 4.04 12.84
C ARG A 180 0.38 3.07 13.01
N SER A 181 0.17 2.03 13.81
CA SER A 181 1.21 1.05 14.14
C SER A 181 1.59 0.18 12.98
N VAL A 182 0.69 -0.08 12.03
CA VAL A 182 0.93 -0.97 10.88
C VAL A 182 1.00 -0.17 9.58
N HIS A 183 -0.13 0.34 9.10
CA HIS A 183 -0.18 1.09 7.84
C HIS A 183 0.75 2.30 7.88
N GLY A 184 0.63 3.15 8.92
CA GLY A 184 1.43 4.36 9.05
C GLY A 184 2.94 4.08 9.12
N ALA A 185 3.34 3.07 9.89
CA ALA A 185 4.73 2.66 10.06
C ALA A 185 5.33 2.07 8.77
N LEU A 186 4.59 1.17 8.09
CA LEU A 186 4.99 0.63 6.79
C LEU A 186 5.04 1.72 5.72
N GLN A 187 4.05 2.63 5.68
CA GLN A 187 4.03 3.74 4.73
C GLN A 187 5.23 4.66 4.94
N ARG A 188 5.59 4.99 6.18
CA ARG A 188 6.81 5.77 6.48
C ARG A 188 8.06 5.03 6.00
N SER A 189 8.16 3.74 6.30
CA SER A 189 9.35 2.95 5.96
C SER A 189 9.53 2.74 4.47
N ILE A 190 8.43 2.49 3.76
CA ILE A 190 8.45 2.04 2.36
C ILE A 190 8.15 3.19 1.40
N ALA A 191 7.10 3.98 1.62
CA ALA A 191 6.79 5.08 0.70
C ALA A 191 7.83 6.18 0.78
N THR A 192 8.14 6.64 2.01
CA THR A 192 9.08 7.74 2.23
C THR A 192 10.51 7.24 2.33
N GLY A 193 10.75 6.13 3.04
CA GLY A 193 12.08 5.57 3.24
C GLY A 193 12.67 4.83 2.05
N PHE A 194 11.86 4.40 1.07
CA PHE A 194 12.32 3.65 -0.11
C PHE A 194 11.79 4.23 -1.44
N ARG A 195 10.49 4.13 -1.71
CA ARG A 195 9.90 4.42 -3.04
C ARG A 195 10.22 5.83 -3.53
N GLN A 196 10.06 6.84 -2.67
CA GLN A 196 10.33 8.24 -3.03
C GLN A 196 11.79 8.47 -3.47
N PRO A 197 12.81 8.11 -2.67
CA PRO A 197 14.21 8.20 -3.09
C PRO A 197 14.52 7.48 -4.41
N ILE A 198 14.04 6.24 -4.59
CA ILE A 198 14.28 5.48 -5.82
C ILE A 198 13.60 6.14 -7.01
N HIS A 199 12.35 6.58 -6.86
CA HIS A 199 11.62 7.27 -7.92
C HIS A 199 12.29 8.59 -8.31
N ALA A 200 12.87 9.32 -7.35
CA ALA A 200 13.61 10.56 -7.63
C ALA A 200 14.89 10.29 -8.43
N ALA A 201 15.60 9.21 -8.11
CA ALA A 201 16.82 8.80 -8.80
C ALA A 201 16.57 8.18 -10.19
N LEU A 202 15.39 7.58 -10.42
CA LEU A 202 15.09 6.88 -11.67
C LEU A 202 15.07 7.79 -12.90
N ALA A 203 14.46 8.97 -12.78
CA ALA A 203 14.37 9.90 -13.89
C ALA A 203 14.25 11.34 -13.38
N PRO A 204 15.39 11.96 -12.99
CA PRO A 204 15.41 13.34 -12.50
C PRO A 204 14.75 14.29 -13.50
N GLY A 205 13.75 15.03 -13.06
CA GLY A 205 13.04 16.02 -13.89
C GLY A 205 12.10 15.44 -14.96
N ARG A 206 11.92 14.12 -15.04
CA ARG A 206 10.98 13.47 -15.96
C ARG A 206 9.76 12.93 -15.21
N ARG A 207 8.62 12.91 -15.90
CA ARG A 207 7.42 12.24 -15.42
C ARG A 207 7.46 10.79 -15.87
N LEU A 208 7.42 9.88 -14.90
CA LEU A 208 7.35 8.45 -15.18
C LEU A 208 5.89 8.01 -15.37
N PRO A 209 5.64 6.99 -16.21
CA PRO A 209 4.33 6.36 -16.28
C PRO A 209 3.88 5.82 -14.93
N VAL A 210 2.57 5.66 -14.78
CA VAL A 210 1.98 5.08 -13.57
C VAL A 210 2.48 3.65 -13.40
N CYS A 211 2.91 3.34 -12.18
CA CYS A 211 3.41 2.03 -11.80
C CYS A 211 2.80 1.59 -10.47
N TRP A 212 2.93 0.30 -10.22
CA TRP A 212 2.67 -0.35 -8.95
C TRP A 212 3.96 -0.95 -8.44
N TYR A 213 4.08 -1.07 -7.14
CA TYR A 213 5.38 -1.18 -6.50
C TYR A 213 5.68 -2.60 -5.98
N GLY A 214 4.80 -3.56 -6.24
CA GLY A 214 4.96 -4.98 -5.87
C GLY A 214 5.26 -5.11 -4.39
N GLN A 215 6.46 -5.60 -4.03
CA GLN A 215 6.89 -5.72 -2.63
C GLN A 215 6.85 -4.42 -1.82
N HIS A 216 6.77 -3.26 -2.48
CA HIS A 216 6.67 -1.97 -1.79
C HIS A 216 5.24 -1.42 -1.71
N ASP A 217 4.23 -2.18 -2.13
CA ASP A 217 2.80 -1.92 -1.87
C ASP A 217 2.32 -2.48 -0.53
N VAL A 218 3.23 -3.03 0.29
CA VAL A 218 2.92 -3.60 1.61
C VAL A 218 2.18 -2.69 2.61
N PRO A 219 2.20 -1.35 2.57
CA PRO A 219 1.52 -0.57 3.61
C PRO A 219 0.03 -0.88 3.74
N TRP A 220 -0.69 -0.89 2.61
CA TRP A 220 -2.12 -1.23 2.61
C TRP A 220 -2.34 -2.74 2.72
N ILE A 221 -1.51 -3.56 2.08
CA ILE A 221 -1.62 -5.02 2.11
C ILE A 221 -1.42 -5.54 3.53
N GLY A 222 -0.34 -5.15 4.19
CA GLY A 222 -0.04 -5.57 5.55
C GLY A 222 -1.08 -5.11 6.56
N TYR A 223 -1.69 -3.95 6.36
CA TYR A 223 -2.78 -3.46 7.20
C TYR A 223 -4.05 -4.31 7.08
N TYR A 224 -4.55 -4.55 5.87
CA TYR A 224 -5.75 -5.37 5.69
C TYR A 224 -5.50 -6.85 6.02
N ASP A 225 -4.30 -7.36 5.78
CA ASP A 225 -3.93 -8.71 6.22
C ASP A 225 -3.87 -8.79 7.76
N MET A 226 -3.32 -7.77 8.43
CA MET A 226 -3.32 -7.69 9.89
C MET A 226 -4.74 -7.71 10.45
N LEU A 227 -5.64 -6.84 9.96
CA LEU A 227 -7.03 -6.78 10.43
C LEU A 227 -7.72 -8.14 10.33
N ARG A 228 -7.50 -8.87 9.24
CA ARG A 228 -8.02 -10.23 9.04
C ARG A 228 -7.44 -11.23 10.04
N ARG A 229 -6.11 -11.22 10.23
CA ARG A 229 -5.40 -12.17 11.12
C ARG A 229 -5.76 -11.97 12.59
N VAL A 230 -5.93 -10.73 13.03
CA VAL A 230 -6.30 -10.42 14.43
C VAL A 230 -7.82 -10.43 14.66
N GLY A 231 -8.61 -10.84 13.67
CA GLY A 231 -10.05 -11.04 13.78
C GLY A 231 -10.89 -9.76 13.82
N LEU A 232 -10.35 -8.63 13.36
CA LEU A 232 -11.04 -7.33 13.25
C LEU A 232 -11.64 -7.08 11.85
N ALA A 233 -11.51 -8.03 10.94
CA ALA A 233 -12.19 -7.99 9.65
C ALA A 233 -12.47 -9.41 9.13
N ARG A 234 -13.62 -9.58 8.47
CA ARG A 234 -14.01 -10.84 7.78
C ARG A 234 -14.38 -10.53 6.34
N TYR A 235 -13.42 -10.70 5.43
CA TYR A 235 -13.61 -10.41 4.02
C TYR A 235 -14.49 -11.44 3.32
N GLN A 236 -15.35 -10.95 2.43
CA GLN A 236 -16.15 -11.80 1.55
C GLN A 236 -15.26 -12.60 0.59
N PRO A 237 -15.68 -13.79 0.11
CA PRO A 237 -14.85 -14.66 -0.72
C PRO A 237 -14.28 -13.99 -1.98
N GLY A 238 -15.07 -13.19 -2.69
CA GLY A 238 -14.63 -12.49 -3.90
C GLY A 238 -13.51 -11.47 -3.63
N PRO A 239 -13.73 -10.46 -2.77
CA PRO A 239 -12.68 -9.52 -2.36
C PRO A 239 -11.46 -10.20 -1.71
N LEU A 240 -11.64 -11.28 -0.93
CA LEU A 240 -10.53 -12.02 -0.34
C LEU A 240 -9.66 -12.69 -1.41
N ASP A 241 -10.28 -13.32 -2.40
CA ASP A 241 -9.60 -13.95 -3.53
C ASP A 241 -8.89 -12.92 -4.42
N GLN A 242 -9.47 -11.75 -4.63
CA GLN A 242 -8.79 -10.63 -5.30
C GLN A 242 -7.64 -10.08 -4.47
N PHE A 243 -7.81 -9.97 -3.15
CA PHE A 243 -6.76 -9.50 -2.23
C PHE A 243 -5.56 -10.45 -2.20
N ALA A 244 -5.79 -11.76 -2.32
CA ALA A 244 -4.73 -12.76 -2.42
C ALA A 244 -3.80 -12.50 -3.63
N ASP A 245 -4.34 -12.08 -4.78
CA ASP A 245 -3.52 -11.73 -5.95
C ASP A 245 -2.53 -10.58 -5.63
N TRP A 246 -2.95 -9.58 -4.84
CA TRP A 246 -2.08 -8.47 -4.42
C TRP A 246 -1.06 -8.88 -3.35
N VAL A 247 -1.47 -9.75 -2.43
CA VAL A 247 -0.56 -10.38 -1.44
C VAL A 247 0.55 -11.14 -2.14
N ASP A 248 0.20 -11.93 -3.15
CA ASP A 248 1.15 -12.71 -3.95
C ASP A 248 2.12 -11.78 -4.68
N LEU A 249 1.64 -10.73 -5.33
CA LEU A 249 2.49 -9.70 -5.97
C LEU A 249 3.50 -9.07 -5.00
N ALA A 250 3.05 -8.68 -3.81
CA ALA A 250 3.94 -8.10 -2.80
C ALA A 250 5.00 -9.10 -2.32
N ARG A 251 4.70 -10.39 -2.39
CA ARG A 251 5.61 -11.48 -2.00
C ARG A 251 6.46 -12.02 -3.14
N SER A 252 6.21 -11.63 -4.39
CA SER A 252 6.85 -12.27 -5.54
C SER A 252 7.72 -11.35 -6.39
N CYS A 253 7.48 -10.04 -6.47
CA CYS A 253 8.21 -9.19 -7.41
C CYS A 253 8.54 -7.77 -6.91
N GLY A 254 9.39 -7.08 -7.67
CA GLY A 254 9.61 -5.66 -7.53
C GLY A 254 8.49 -4.84 -8.20
N TRP A 255 8.85 -3.73 -8.84
CA TRP A 255 7.87 -2.81 -9.42
C TRP A 255 7.31 -3.38 -10.72
N TRP A 256 6.16 -2.89 -11.14
CA TRP A 256 5.58 -3.25 -12.43
C TRP A 256 4.79 -2.11 -13.07
N TRP A 257 4.80 -2.11 -14.40
CA TRP A 257 4.10 -1.15 -15.25
C TRP A 257 3.13 -1.91 -16.15
N PRO A 258 1.81 -1.68 -16.02
CA PRO A 258 0.84 -2.32 -16.88
C PRO A 258 0.82 -1.68 -18.27
N GLY A 259 0.96 -2.51 -19.29
CA GLY A 259 0.62 -2.16 -20.66
C GLY A 259 -0.42 -3.11 -21.23
N GLU A 260 -1.10 -2.67 -22.28
CA GLU A 260 -2.16 -3.44 -22.96
C GLU A 260 -1.63 -4.73 -23.60
N ARG A 261 -0.39 -4.70 -24.10
CA ARG A 261 0.25 -5.85 -24.76
C ARG A 261 1.42 -6.42 -23.98
N VAL A 262 2.14 -5.56 -23.27
CA VAL A 262 3.32 -5.92 -22.49
C VAL A 262 3.18 -5.32 -21.10
N CYS A 263 3.27 -6.15 -20.07
CA CYS A 263 3.46 -5.71 -18.70
C CYS A 263 4.93 -5.88 -18.34
N VAL A 264 5.57 -4.80 -17.90
CA VAL A 264 6.98 -4.79 -17.51
C VAL A 264 7.06 -4.99 -16.01
N LEU A 265 7.82 -5.97 -15.54
CA LEU A 265 8.06 -6.25 -14.13
C LEU A 265 9.56 -6.18 -13.85
N THR A 266 9.91 -5.76 -12.64
CA THR A 266 11.28 -5.80 -12.16
C THR A 266 11.51 -7.00 -11.26
N GLU A 267 12.74 -7.52 -11.34
CA GLU A 267 13.34 -8.26 -10.23
C GLU A 267 13.30 -7.45 -8.92
N ARG A 268 13.53 -8.15 -7.81
CA ARG A 268 13.76 -7.52 -6.51
C ARG A 268 15.16 -6.90 -6.45
N PRO A 269 15.39 -5.88 -5.61
CA PRO A 269 16.74 -5.39 -5.36
C PRO A 269 17.68 -6.54 -4.98
N GLU A 270 18.93 -6.50 -5.44
CA GLU A 270 19.95 -7.47 -5.07
C GLU A 270 20.45 -7.22 -3.64
N THR A 271 20.54 -5.95 -3.25
CA THR A 271 20.93 -5.55 -1.89
C THR A 271 20.02 -4.43 -1.42
N LEU A 272 19.65 -4.48 -0.14
CA LEU A 272 18.89 -3.43 0.53
C LEU A 272 19.41 -3.29 1.97
N ARG A 273 19.89 -2.08 2.31
CA ARG A 273 20.41 -1.72 3.64
C ARG A 273 19.64 -0.53 4.15
N THR A 274 19.04 -0.72 5.33
CA THR A 274 18.25 0.31 6.00
C THR A 274 18.89 0.73 7.32
N GLU A 275 18.42 1.87 7.83
CA GLU A 275 18.70 2.33 9.19
C GLU A 275 17.40 2.77 9.87
N PRO A 276 17.31 2.69 11.21
CA PRO A 276 16.14 3.17 11.94
C PRO A 276 15.90 4.67 11.71
N ILE A 277 14.62 5.08 11.66
CA ILE A 277 14.23 6.49 11.65
C ILE A 277 14.31 7.00 13.10
N PRO A 278 15.14 8.02 13.41
CA PRO A 278 15.26 8.55 14.75
C PRO A 278 13.93 9.08 15.31
N GLY A 279 13.64 8.75 16.57
CA GLY A 279 12.43 9.21 17.27
C GLY A 279 11.13 8.49 16.86
N ALA A 280 11.21 7.44 16.04
CA ALA A 280 10.06 6.66 15.63
C ALA A 280 9.67 5.60 16.71
N TRP A 281 8.40 5.18 16.74
CA TRP A 281 7.85 4.30 17.79
C TRP A 281 7.52 2.89 17.31
N HIS A 282 7.67 2.64 16.03
CA HIS A 282 7.23 1.42 15.36
C HIS A 282 8.37 0.90 14.49
N ASP A 283 9.60 0.91 14.98
CA ASP A 283 10.80 0.39 14.30
C ASP A 283 10.87 0.79 12.81
N GLU A 284 10.43 2.01 12.49
CA GLU A 284 10.42 2.45 11.10
C GLU A 284 11.85 2.60 10.60
N VAL A 285 12.04 2.27 9.32
CA VAL A 285 13.37 2.27 8.71
C VAL A 285 13.39 3.15 7.46
N ARG A 286 14.57 3.62 7.08
CA ARG A 286 14.80 4.30 5.80
C ARG A 286 16.02 3.70 5.12
N LEU A 287 16.12 3.85 3.80
CA LEU A 287 17.33 3.47 3.07
C LEU A 287 18.55 4.24 3.62
N ARG A 288 19.66 3.52 3.79
CA ARG A 288 20.96 4.18 3.99
C ARG A 288 21.42 4.80 2.66
N PRO A 289 22.26 5.85 2.68
CA PRO A 289 22.93 6.31 1.46
C PRO A 289 23.68 5.16 0.78
N GLY A 290 23.43 4.95 -0.52
CA GLY A 290 23.97 3.81 -1.28
C GLY A 290 23.47 2.44 -0.78
N GLY A 291 22.38 2.41 -0.01
CA GLY A 291 21.84 1.21 0.60
C GLY A 291 21.02 0.34 -0.33
N VAL A 292 21.10 0.51 -1.64
CA VAL A 292 20.32 -0.27 -2.61
C VAL A 292 21.13 -0.51 -3.88
N ALA A 293 21.08 -1.73 -4.38
CA ALA A 293 21.70 -2.13 -5.65
C ALA A 293 20.81 -3.16 -6.36
N TYR A 294 20.88 -3.16 -7.68
CA TYR A 294 20.18 -4.10 -8.56
C TYR A 294 21.19 -4.93 -9.36
N ARG A 295 20.72 -6.09 -9.86
CA ARG A 295 21.55 -7.12 -10.51
C ARG A 295 22.19 -6.68 -11.83
N ASP A 296 21.63 -5.65 -12.47
CA ASP A 296 22.21 -5.00 -13.66
C ASP A 296 23.30 -3.99 -13.31
N GLY A 297 23.69 -3.89 -12.04
CA GLY A 297 24.67 -2.95 -11.54
C GLY A 297 24.10 -1.55 -11.31
N TRP A 298 22.80 -1.31 -11.49
CA TRP A 298 22.24 0.01 -11.19
C TRP A 298 22.17 0.25 -9.68
N HIS A 299 22.76 1.36 -9.25
CA HIS A 299 22.75 1.85 -7.88
C HIS A 299 22.27 3.31 -7.87
N PRO A 300 21.03 3.59 -7.42
CA PRO A 300 20.52 4.95 -7.38
C PRO A 300 21.31 5.80 -6.38
N LEU A 301 21.78 6.95 -6.85
CA LEU A 301 22.43 7.95 -6.01
C LEU A 301 21.35 8.69 -5.22
N LEU A 302 21.22 8.33 -3.94
CA LEU A 302 20.30 8.97 -3.01
C LEU A 302 21.03 10.13 -2.32
N HIS A 303 20.58 11.35 -2.57
CA HIS A 303 21.10 12.57 -1.93
C HIS A 303 20.28 12.95 -0.70
#